data_AF-A0A814BS82-F1
#
_entry.id   AF-A0A814BS82-F1
#
_cell.length_a   1.000
_cell.length_b   1.000
_cell.length_c   1.000
_cell.angle_alpha   90.00
_cell.angle_beta   90.00
_cell.angle_gamma   90.00
#
_symmetry.space_group_name_H-M   'P 1'
#
loop_
_entity.id
_entity.type
_entity.pdbx_description
1 polymer ?
#
loop_
_entity_poly.entity_id
_entity_poly.type
_entity_poly.pdbx_seq_one_letter_code
_entity_poly.pdbx_strand_id
1 'polypeptide(L)'
;MTVEEYDKFLIEKKNGRFKRTGTWGGMCKNVAHECCDPECVRKWKPSPVQCLADDYYCPSCVLHHRNNETRFLEERLKWTANVPNTFYVFSLIDPGTEANGKTERSLIKFGRTQHENALKRYPTIELKQYQMKLLLTLRGKLITMTRIENWWKEQAEEKNWFVRFSNKEFHGQTECIEVSDNDLAQLIAKSKEIAAADEEMQK
;
A
#
# COMPACT_ATOMS: atom_id res chain seq x y z
N MET A 1 -21.36 -13.62 13.70
CA MET A 1 -21.81 -12.70 12.65
C MET A 1 -22.50 -13.52 11.56
N THR A 2 -23.78 -13.28 11.32
CA THR A 2 -24.54 -13.85 10.20
C THR A 2 -24.23 -13.13 8.90
N VAL A 3 -24.75 -13.64 7.77
CA VAL A 3 -24.56 -13.00 6.47
C VAL A 3 -25.30 -11.65 6.40
N GLU A 4 -26.47 -11.56 7.02
CA GLU A 4 -27.29 -10.34 7.09
C GLU A 4 -26.60 -9.26 7.93
N GLU A 5 -26.03 -9.63 9.08
CA GLU A 5 -25.25 -8.72 9.92
C GLU A 5 -24.02 -8.20 9.18
N TYR A 6 -23.36 -9.05 8.39
CA TYR A 6 -22.20 -8.68 7.58
C TYR A 6 -22.58 -7.71 6.45
N ASP A 7 -23.63 -8.00 5.68
CA ASP A 7 -24.05 -7.13 4.59
C ASP A 7 -24.53 -5.77 5.12
N LYS A 8 -25.22 -5.76 6.28
CA LYS A 8 -25.60 -4.53 6.99
C LYS A 8 -24.37 -3.73 7.40
N PHE A 9 -23.32 -4.38 7.92
CA PHE A 9 -22.05 -3.71 8.22
C PHE A 9 -21.43 -3.04 6.98
N LEU A 10 -21.42 -3.72 5.82
CA LEU A 10 -20.90 -3.13 4.58
C LEU A 10 -21.68 -1.88 4.15
N ILE A 11 -23.00 -1.87 4.36
CA ILE A 11 -23.82 -0.69 4.04
C ILE A 11 -23.55 0.44 5.04
N GLU A 12 -23.64 0.16 6.33
CA GLU A 12 -23.63 1.20 7.38
C GLU A 12 -22.22 1.69 7.73
N LYS A 13 -21.25 0.79 7.85
CA LYS A 13 -19.89 1.11 8.30
C LYS A 13 -18.94 1.35 7.15
N LYS A 14 -19.18 0.71 6.01
CA LYS A 14 -18.41 0.93 4.77
C LYS A 14 -19.14 1.83 3.77
N ASN A 15 -20.23 2.48 4.18
CA ASN A 15 -21.00 3.42 3.36
C ASN A 15 -21.43 2.83 2.00
N GLY A 16 -21.67 1.52 1.95
CA GLY A 16 -22.03 0.83 0.70
C GLY A 16 -20.99 0.92 -0.41
N ARG A 17 -19.71 1.23 -0.11
CA ARG A 17 -18.66 1.42 -1.13
C ARG A 17 -18.33 0.14 -1.90
N PHE A 18 -18.65 -1.01 -1.31
CA PHE A 18 -18.58 -2.31 -1.96
C PHE A 18 -19.61 -3.24 -1.34
N LYS A 19 -19.97 -4.28 -2.09
CA LYS A 19 -20.99 -5.27 -1.68
C LYS A 19 -20.49 -6.68 -1.90
N ARG A 20 -21.00 -7.62 -1.11
CA ARG A 20 -20.82 -9.05 -1.34
C ARG A 20 -21.67 -9.49 -2.54
N THR A 21 -21.10 -10.32 -3.40
CA THR A 21 -21.78 -10.92 -4.57
C THR A 21 -21.65 -12.44 -4.61
N GLY A 22 -20.75 -13.02 -3.81
CA GLY A 22 -20.56 -14.47 -3.72
C GLY A 22 -21.31 -15.13 -2.58
N THR A 23 -21.36 -16.47 -2.63
CA THR A 23 -21.94 -17.32 -1.58
C THR A 23 -21.16 -17.22 -0.28
N TRP A 24 -21.88 -17.11 0.84
CA TRP A 24 -21.28 -17.03 2.17
C TRP A 24 -20.67 -18.37 2.58
N GLY A 25 -19.36 -18.39 2.81
CA GLY A 25 -18.61 -19.56 3.30
C GLY A 25 -18.17 -19.45 4.76
N GLY A 26 -18.58 -18.40 5.47
CA GLY A 26 -18.12 -18.07 6.83
C GLY A 26 -17.04 -17.00 6.87
N MET A 27 -16.75 -16.50 8.07
CA MET A 27 -15.95 -15.30 8.33
C MET A 27 -14.51 -15.35 7.80
N CYS A 28 -13.92 -16.55 7.75
CA CYS A 28 -12.53 -16.75 7.34
C CYS A 28 -12.39 -17.27 5.89
N LYS A 29 -13.49 -17.49 5.17
CA LYS A 29 -13.45 -17.98 3.79
C LYS A 29 -13.58 -16.82 2.81
N ASN A 30 -12.76 -16.83 1.77
CA ASN A 30 -12.80 -15.80 0.74
C ASN A 30 -14.17 -15.81 0.05
N VAL A 31 -14.80 -14.64 -0.05
CA VAL A 31 -16.09 -14.45 -0.72
C VAL A 31 -16.00 -13.31 -1.74
N ALA A 32 -16.68 -13.47 -2.87
CA ALA A 32 -16.66 -12.47 -3.92
C ALA A 32 -17.35 -11.17 -3.47
N HIS A 33 -16.68 -10.06 -3.77
CA HIS A 33 -17.16 -8.70 -3.57
C HIS A 33 -17.01 -7.90 -4.86
N GLU A 34 -17.78 -6.84 -4.97
CA GLU A 34 -17.78 -5.91 -6.10
C GLU A 34 -17.78 -4.47 -5.58
N CYS A 35 -16.99 -3.61 -6.21
CA CYS A 35 -16.98 -2.18 -5.92
C CYS A 35 -18.27 -1.55 -6.43
N CYS A 36 -18.88 -0.69 -5.61
CA CYS A 36 -20.10 0.03 -5.99
C CYS A 36 -19.83 1.34 -6.75
N ASP A 37 -18.56 1.72 -6.93
CA ASP A 37 -18.20 2.84 -7.81
C ASP A 37 -18.41 2.42 -9.29
N PRO A 38 -19.23 3.17 -10.06
CA PRO A 38 -19.64 2.78 -11.40
C PRO A 38 -18.51 2.79 -12.43
N GLU A 39 -17.42 3.51 -12.18
CA GLU A 39 -16.24 3.50 -13.05
C GLU A 39 -15.24 2.41 -12.65
N CYS A 40 -15.22 2.01 -11.37
CA CYS A 40 -14.29 1.00 -10.91
C CYS A 40 -14.77 -0.43 -11.20
N VAL A 41 -15.99 -0.76 -10.75
CA VAL A 41 -16.65 -2.09 -10.87
C VAL A 41 -15.76 -3.32 -10.57
N ARG A 42 -14.65 -3.13 -9.85
CA ARG A 42 -13.68 -4.19 -9.59
C ARG A 42 -14.32 -5.29 -8.77
N LYS A 43 -13.98 -6.54 -9.12
CA LYS A 43 -14.33 -7.73 -8.34
C LYS A 43 -13.10 -8.31 -7.66
N TRP A 44 -13.22 -8.70 -6.39
CA TRP A 44 -12.15 -9.36 -5.64
C TRP A 44 -12.72 -10.30 -4.58
N LYS A 45 -11.86 -11.15 -3.99
CA LYS A 45 -12.29 -12.22 -3.07
C LYS A 45 -11.56 -12.18 -1.71
N PRO A 46 -11.78 -11.12 -0.90
CA PRO A 46 -11.27 -11.08 0.47
C PRO A 46 -12.07 -12.00 1.39
N SER A 47 -11.54 -12.26 2.59
CA SER A 47 -12.36 -12.84 3.65
C SER A 47 -13.27 -11.77 4.28
N PRO A 48 -14.45 -12.14 4.81
CA PRO A 48 -15.28 -11.21 5.57
C PRO A 48 -14.56 -10.55 6.74
N VAL A 49 -13.73 -11.29 7.50
CA VAL A 49 -12.90 -10.71 8.58
C VAL A 49 -12.04 -9.56 8.09
N GLN A 50 -11.43 -9.70 6.91
CA GLN A 50 -10.62 -8.63 6.32
C GLN A 50 -11.48 -7.40 6.01
N CYS A 51 -12.72 -7.59 5.54
CA CYS A 51 -13.61 -6.49 5.20
C CYS A 51 -14.17 -5.75 6.43
N LEU A 52 -14.15 -6.38 7.60
CA LEU A 52 -14.54 -5.75 8.85
C LEU A 52 -13.48 -4.78 9.40
N ALA A 53 -12.23 -4.87 8.95
CA ALA A 53 -11.19 -3.92 9.36
C ALA A 53 -11.54 -2.53 8.83
N ASP A 54 -11.47 -1.49 9.68
CA ASP A 54 -11.95 -0.12 9.38
C ASP A 54 -11.35 0.47 8.10
N ASP A 55 -10.12 0.09 7.79
CA ASP A 55 -9.30 0.57 6.69
C ASP A 55 -9.42 -0.22 5.39
N TYR A 56 -10.16 -1.33 5.38
CA TYR A 56 -10.27 -2.18 4.22
C TYR A 56 -11.37 -1.75 3.26
N TYR A 57 -10.99 -1.43 2.02
CA TYR A 57 -11.87 -1.04 0.92
C TYR A 57 -11.38 -1.62 -0.42
N CYS A 58 -12.09 -1.27 -1.50
CA CYS A 58 -11.72 -1.62 -2.87
C CYS A 58 -10.24 -1.28 -3.15
N PRO A 59 -9.38 -2.29 -3.46
CA PRO A 59 -7.98 -2.04 -3.75
C PRO A 59 -7.77 -1.17 -4.99
N SER A 60 -8.72 -1.11 -5.94
CA SER A 60 -8.57 -0.19 -7.07
C SER A 60 -8.77 1.26 -6.66
N CYS A 61 -9.89 1.57 -5.98
CA CYS A 61 -10.18 2.93 -5.54
C CYS A 61 -9.11 3.47 -4.58
N VAL A 62 -8.65 2.65 -3.64
CA VAL A 62 -7.70 3.07 -2.60
C VAL A 62 -6.26 2.93 -3.06
N LEU A 63 -5.92 1.82 -3.73
CA LEU A 63 -4.54 1.45 -4.05
C LEU A 63 -4.20 1.36 -5.54
N HIS A 64 -5.05 1.59 -6.54
CA HIS A 64 -4.58 1.56 -7.94
C HIS A 64 -4.40 2.96 -8.54
N HIS A 65 -5.09 3.96 -8.01
CA HIS A 65 -4.81 5.37 -8.33
C HIS A 65 -3.72 5.96 -7.42
N ARG A 66 -2.69 5.16 -7.06
CA ARG A 66 -1.76 5.45 -5.95
C ARG A 66 -1.18 6.86 -6.01
N ASN A 67 -0.75 7.30 -7.19
CA ASN A 67 0.03 8.55 -7.30
C ASN A 67 -0.80 9.74 -7.78
N ASN A 68 -2.08 9.56 -8.10
CA ASN A 68 -2.90 10.65 -8.61
C ASN A 68 -3.50 11.43 -7.43
N GLU A 69 -2.91 12.57 -7.07
CA GLU A 69 -3.46 13.45 -6.02
C GLU A 69 -4.73 14.18 -6.46
N THR A 70 -4.90 14.44 -7.76
CA THR A 70 -6.09 15.15 -8.25
C THR A 70 -7.37 14.33 -8.04
N ARG A 71 -7.26 13.00 -7.92
CA ARG A 71 -8.39 12.12 -7.60
C ARG A 71 -9.09 12.49 -6.29
N PHE A 72 -8.36 13.11 -5.34
CA PHE A 72 -8.93 13.51 -4.06
C PHE A 72 -9.86 14.72 -4.19
N LEU A 73 -9.81 15.42 -5.33
CA LEU A 73 -10.71 16.50 -5.69
C LEU A 73 -11.95 15.99 -6.45
N GLU A 74 -11.91 14.76 -6.98
CA GLU A 74 -13.06 14.16 -7.67
C GLU A 74 -14.14 13.76 -6.66
N GLU A 75 -15.36 14.29 -6.82
CA GLU A 75 -16.47 14.07 -5.88
C GLU A 75 -16.72 12.58 -5.56
N ARG A 76 -16.56 11.69 -6.56
CA ARG A 76 -16.75 10.24 -6.39
C ARG A 76 -15.65 9.58 -5.53
N LEU A 77 -14.42 10.11 -5.56
CA LEU A 77 -13.23 9.52 -4.92
C LEU A 77 -12.71 10.35 -3.74
N LYS A 78 -13.24 11.54 -3.48
CA LYS A 78 -12.80 12.41 -2.37
C LYS A 78 -12.80 11.70 -1.01
N TRP A 79 -13.73 10.77 -0.81
CA TRP A 79 -13.82 9.97 0.42
C TRP A 79 -12.58 9.12 0.66
N THR A 80 -11.88 8.71 -0.41
CA THR A 80 -10.67 7.88 -0.31
C THR A 80 -9.54 8.61 0.38
N ALA A 81 -9.51 9.96 0.35
CA ALA A 81 -8.47 10.78 0.99
C ALA A 81 -8.28 10.44 2.47
N ASN A 82 -9.38 10.14 3.17
CA ASN A 82 -9.38 9.86 4.60
C ASN A 82 -9.23 8.37 4.94
N VAL A 83 -9.18 7.48 3.94
CA VAL A 83 -9.01 6.05 4.20
C VAL A 83 -7.64 5.84 4.84
N PRO A 84 -7.55 5.23 6.03
CA PRO A 84 -6.26 4.94 6.63
C PRO A 84 -5.39 4.04 5.74
N ASN A 85 -4.13 4.41 5.54
CA ASN A 85 -3.14 3.65 4.76
C ASN A 85 -1.78 3.68 5.44
N THR A 86 -0.98 2.67 5.15
CA THR A 86 0.35 2.49 5.73
C THR A 86 1.39 2.71 4.65
N PHE A 87 2.23 3.74 4.82
CA PHE A 87 3.48 3.89 4.08
C PHE A 87 4.57 3.07 4.74
N TYR A 88 5.37 2.39 3.92
CA TYR A 88 6.45 1.53 4.39
C TYR A 88 7.73 1.78 3.62
N VAL A 89 8.85 1.53 4.29
CA VAL A 89 10.19 1.47 3.71
C VAL A 89 10.88 0.21 4.21
N PHE A 90 11.35 -0.63 3.29
CA PHE A 90 12.16 -1.80 3.55
C PHE A 90 13.55 -1.61 2.95
N SER A 91 14.60 -2.03 3.67
CA SER A 91 15.84 -2.45 3.01
C SER A 91 15.72 -3.91 2.62
N LEU A 92 16.32 -4.28 1.49
CA LEU A 92 16.36 -5.66 1.01
C LEU A 92 17.66 -5.93 0.25
N ILE A 93 18.04 -7.19 0.21
CA ILE A 93 19.18 -7.66 -0.56
C ILE A 93 18.68 -8.21 -1.90
N ASP A 94 19.11 -7.55 -2.98
CA ASP A 94 18.98 -8.07 -4.32
C ASP A 94 20.13 -9.06 -4.57
N PRO A 95 19.85 -10.36 -4.81
CA PRO A 95 20.89 -11.36 -5.04
C PRO A 95 21.70 -11.11 -6.32
N GLY A 96 21.21 -10.24 -7.22
CA GLY A 96 21.81 -10.04 -8.54
C GLY A 96 21.52 -11.21 -9.49
N THR A 97 21.76 -11.00 -10.77
CA THR A 97 21.77 -12.11 -11.74
C THR A 97 23.18 -12.68 -11.83
N GLU A 98 23.35 -13.96 -11.50
CA GLU A 98 24.52 -14.75 -11.90
C GLU A 98 24.60 -14.81 -13.43
N ALA A 99 25.26 -13.82 -14.01
CA ALA A 99 25.69 -13.85 -15.40
C ALA A 99 26.97 -13.01 -15.59
N ASN A 100 27.09 -11.87 -14.89
CA ASN A 100 28.16 -10.90 -15.14
C ASN A 100 28.81 -10.31 -13.86
N GLY A 101 28.82 -11.05 -12.74
CA GLY A 101 29.63 -10.66 -11.56
C GLY A 101 29.14 -9.45 -10.77
N LYS A 102 27.83 -9.13 -10.79
CA LYS A 102 27.27 -8.18 -9.81
C LYS A 102 26.99 -8.90 -8.49
N THR A 103 27.75 -8.50 -7.48
CA THR A 103 27.57 -8.77 -6.06
C THR A 103 26.16 -8.41 -5.58
N GLU A 104 25.74 -9.07 -4.50
CA GLU A 104 24.55 -8.71 -3.72
C GLU A 104 24.46 -7.19 -3.53
N ARG A 105 23.29 -6.60 -3.81
CA ARG A 105 23.06 -5.16 -3.67
C ARG A 105 22.06 -4.89 -2.55
N SER A 106 22.38 -3.94 -1.69
CA SER A 106 21.41 -3.40 -0.74
C SER A 106 20.54 -2.38 -1.45
N LEU A 107 19.24 -2.65 -1.54
CA LEU A 107 18.25 -1.78 -2.16
C LEU A 107 17.22 -1.33 -1.14
N ILE A 108 16.51 -0.26 -1.48
CA ILE A 108 15.38 0.24 -0.71
C ILE A 108 14.09 0.04 -1.50
N LYS A 109 13.09 -0.58 -0.86
CA LYS A 109 11.73 -0.73 -1.39
C LYS A 109 10.77 0.08 -0.55
N PHE A 110 10.05 1.00 -1.18
CA PHE A 110 9.01 1.77 -0.53
C PHE A 110 7.66 1.61 -1.22
N GLY A 111 6.60 2.03 -0.55
CA GLY A 111 5.25 2.00 -1.11
C GLY A 111 4.19 2.05 -0.01
N ARG A 112 2.97 1.65 -0.38
CA ARG A 112 1.83 1.64 0.52
C ARG A 112 1.00 0.38 0.49
N THR A 113 0.31 0.18 1.60
CA THR A 113 -0.64 -0.91 1.80
C THR A 113 -1.81 -0.46 2.66
N GLN A 114 -2.98 -1.07 2.43
CA GLN A 114 -4.12 -0.91 3.33
C GLN A 114 -3.85 -1.59 4.67
N HIS A 115 -3.03 -2.65 4.70
CA HIS A 115 -2.70 -3.36 5.93
C HIS A 115 -2.02 -2.44 6.96
N GLU A 116 -2.52 -2.44 8.19
CA GLU A 116 -1.87 -1.76 9.30
C GLU A 116 -0.42 -2.23 9.51
N ASN A 117 -0.19 -3.55 9.49
CA ASN A 117 1.15 -4.12 9.55
C ASN A 117 1.76 -4.26 8.15
N ALA A 118 2.79 -3.45 7.87
CA ALA A 118 3.52 -3.46 6.60
C ALA A 118 4.15 -4.83 6.25
N LEU A 119 4.52 -5.65 7.24
CA LEU A 119 5.09 -6.99 7.00
C LEU A 119 4.10 -7.93 6.30
N LYS A 120 2.79 -7.72 6.47
CA LYS A 120 1.76 -8.53 5.79
C LYS A 120 1.68 -8.25 4.28
N ARG A 121 2.41 -7.25 3.79
CA ARG A 121 2.45 -6.90 2.37
C ARG A 121 3.17 -7.93 1.51
N TYR A 122 4.16 -8.60 2.09
CA TYR A 122 5.03 -9.55 1.41
C TYR A 122 4.83 -10.95 2.02
N PRO A 123 4.92 -12.02 1.21
CA PRO A 123 4.99 -13.37 1.73
C PRO A 123 6.18 -13.55 2.67
N THR A 124 6.04 -14.34 3.73
CA THR A 124 7.12 -14.65 4.67
C THR A 124 8.37 -15.22 3.98
N ILE A 125 8.18 -15.94 2.86
CA ILE A 125 9.26 -16.48 2.05
C ILE A 125 10.09 -15.35 1.44
N GLU A 126 9.46 -14.35 0.82
CA GLU A 126 10.17 -13.19 0.24
C GLU A 126 10.90 -12.38 1.31
N LEU A 127 10.25 -12.13 2.45
CA LEU A 127 10.86 -11.41 3.57
C LEU A 127 12.17 -12.07 4.02
N LYS A 128 12.20 -13.39 4.09
CA LYS A 128 13.40 -14.16 4.46
C LYS A 128 14.42 -14.21 3.33
N GLN A 129 13.98 -14.55 2.12
CA GLN A 129 14.84 -14.75 0.96
C GLN A 129 15.66 -13.49 0.63
N TYR A 130 15.03 -12.31 0.70
CA TYR A 130 15.69 -11.03 0.38
C TYR A 130 16.12 -10.27 1.63
N GLN A 131 16.16 -10.94 2.79
CA GLN A 131 16.59 -10.36 4.08
C GLN A 131 15.92 -9.00 4.36
N MET A 132 14.62 -8.90 4.09
CA MET A 132 13.91 -7.62 4.15
C MET A 132 13.85 -7.12 5.59
N LYS A 133 14.34 -5.89 5.84
CA LYS A 133 14.23 -5.22 7.13
C LYS A 133 13.35 -3.99 7.01
N LEU A 134 12.35 -3.90 7.86
CA LEU A 134 11.45 -2.75 7.91
C LEU A 134 12.18 -1.58 8.56
N LEU A 135 12.37 -0.49 7.81
CA LEU A 135 13.08 0.71 8.25
C LEU A 135 12.12 1.81 8.73
N LEU A 136 10.96 1.90 8.10
CA LEU A 136 9.94 2.89 8.42
C LEU A 136 8.55 2.30 8.22
N THR A 137 7.64 2.66 9.13
CA THR A 137 6.20 2.48 8.98
C THR A 137 5.52 3.74 9.46
N LEU A 138 4.74 4.37 8.58
CA LEU A 138 3.89 5.51 8.91
C LEU A 138 2.46 5.15 8.56
N ARG A 139 1.55 5.44 9.48
CA ARG A 139 0.13 5.17 9.33
C ARG A 139 -0.63 6.47 9.36
N GLY A 140 -1.47 6.72 8.37
CA GLY A 140 -2.25 7.96 8.31
C GLY A 140 -3.25 7.97 7.17
N LYS A 141 -3.80 9.14 6.87
CA LYS A 141 -4.74 9.33 5.76
C LYS A 141 -4.09 8.98 4.42
N LEU A 142 -4.87 8.40 3.51
CA LEU A 142 -4.39 8.02 2.17
C LEU A 142 -3.77 9.19 1.41
N ILE A 143 -4.34 10.40 1.53
CA ILE A 143 -3.80 11.60 0.88
C ILE A 143 -2.39 11.93 1.36
N THR A 144 -2.18 11.90 2.68
CA THR A 144 -0.87 12.15 3.31
C THR A 144 0.14 11.09 2.90
N MET A 145 -0.26 9.81 2.94
CA MET A 145 0.60 8.73 2.49
C MET A 145 0.88 8.80 0.98
N THR A 146 -0.07 9.25 0.14
CA THR A 146 0.15 9.52 -1.29
C THR A 146 1.23 10.58 -1.47
N ARG A 147 1.12 11.71 -0.76
CA ARG A 147 2.10 12.81 -0.85
C ARG A 147 3.51 12.33 -0.51
N ILE A 148 3.66 11.53 0.55
CA ILE A 148 4.95 10.96 0.93
C ILE A 148 5.49 10.04 -0.18
N GLU A 149 4.66 9.12 -0.71
CA GLU A 149 5.09 8.22 -1.77
C GLU A 149 5.45 8.97 -3.06
N ASN A 150 4.69 9.99 -3.44
CA ASN A 150 4.96 10.83 -4.61
C ASN A 150 6.27 11.59 -4.46
N TRP A 151 6.50 12.21 -3.31
CA TRP A 151 7.75 12.90 -3.04
C TRP A 151 8.96 11.97 -3.13
N TRP A 152 8.88 10.74 -2.58
CA TRP A 152 9.93 9.73 -2.77
C TRP A 152 10.17 9.39 -4.24
N LYS A 153 9.11 9.28 -5.05
CA LYS A 153 9.22 9.01 -6.49
C LYS A 153 9.88 10.18 -7.22
N GLU A 154 9.45 11.40 -6.97
CA GLU A 154 10.04 12.61 -7.55
C GLU A 154 11.55 12.68 -7.25
N GLN A 155 11.95 12.49 -5.99
CA GLN A 155 13.37 12.49 -5.62
C GLN A 155 14.17 11.37 -6.31
N ALA A 156 13.58 10.18 -6.45
CA ALA A 156 14.21 9.05 -7.13
C ALA A 156 14.30 9.24 -8.66
N GLU A 157 13.33 9.93 -9.28
CA GLU A 157 13.39 10.30 -10.70
C GLU A 157 14.45 11.37 -10.94
N GLU A 158 14.42 12.46 -10.17
CA GLU A 158 15.35 13.59 -10.28
C GLU A 158 16.82 13.17 -10.15
N LYS A 159 17.09 12.22 -9.24
CA LYS A 159 18.45 11.73 -8.95
C LYS A 159 18.77 10.40 -9.64
N ASN A 160 17.85 9.89 -10.47
CA ASN A 160 17.99 8.63 -11.21
C ASN A 160 18.36 7.42 -10.32
N TRP A 161 17.69 7.29 -9.19
CA TRP A 161 17.94 6.23 -8.21
C TRP A 161 17.20 4.93 -8.50
N PHE A 162 16.22 4.94 -9.38
CA PHE A 162 15.43 3.75 -9.69
C PHE A 162 16.29 2.65 -10.29
N VAL A 163 16.20 1.47 -9.69
CA VAL A 163 16.89 0.27 -10.17
C VAL A 163 15.93 -0.90 -10.22
N ARG A 164 16.15 -1.77 -11.20
CA ARG A 164 15.36 -2.99 -11.35
C ARG A 164 15.92 -4.08 -10.43
N PHE A 165 15.03 -4.73 -9.68
CA PHE A 165 15.34 -5.93 -8.92
C PHE A 165 15.64 -7.11 -9.86
N SER A 166 16.65 -7.94 -9.54
CA SER A 166 17.10 -9.00 -10.44
C SER A 166 16.04 -10.10 -10.67
N ASN A 167 15.32 -10.49 -9.62
CA ASN A 167 14.26 -11.49 -9.74
C ASN A 167 13.01 -10.90 -10.43
N LYS A 168 12.62 -11.48 -11.57
CA LYS A 168 11.45 -11.07 -12.35
C LYS A 168 10.12 -11.36 -11.65
N GLU A 169 10.09 -12.35 -10.76
CA GLU A 169 8.91 -12.69 -9.97
C GLU A 169 8.79 -11.83 -8.70
N PHE A 170 9.75 -10.95 -8.42
CA PHE A 170 9.68 -10.09 -7.25
C PHE A 170 8.57 -9.04 -7.37
N HIS A 171 7.76 -8.95 -6.32
CA HIS A 171 6.66 -8.02 -6.28
C HIS A 171 7.14 -6.57 -6.18
N GLY A 172 6.92 -5.79 -7.25
CA GLY A 172 7.39 -4.40 -7.34
C GLY A 172 8.82 -4.30 -7.86
N GLN A 173 9.18 -5.15 -8.83
CA GLN A 173 10.50 -5.24 -9.46
C GLN A 173 11.11 -3.88 -9.89
N THR A 174 10.28 -2.94 -10.34
CA THR A 174 10.70 -1.62 -10.85
C THR A 174 10.58 -0.51 -9.81
N GLU A 175 10.21 -0.85 -8.58
CA GLU A 175 9.92 0.12 -7.53
C GLU A 175 10.96 0.04 -6.40
N CYS A 176 12.21 -0.27 -6.75
CA CYS A 176 13.36 -0.26 -5.84
C CYS A 176 14.28 0.91 -6.19
N ILE A 177 14.96 1.44 -5.19
CA ILE A 177 15.97 2.50 -5.36
C ILE A 177 17.30 2.11 -4.73
N GLU A 178 18.38 2.64 -5.29
CA GLU A 178 19.74 2.53 -4.77
C GLU A 178 20.20 3.92 -4.33
N VAL A 179 20.41 4.10 -3.02
CA VAL A 179 20.66 5.41 -2.40
C VAL A 179 21.74 5.29 -1.31
N SER A 180 22.41 6.41 -1.02
CA SER A 180 23.34 6.49 0.12
C SER A 180 22.57 6.48 1.45
N ASP A 181 23.24 6.11 2.54
CA ASP A 181 22.65 6.15 3.89
C ASP A 181 22.20 7.58 4.28
N ASN A 182 22.94 8.59 3.84
CA ASN A 182 22.61 9.99 4.09
C ASN A 182 21.33 10.41 3.35
N ASP A 183 21.21 10.06 2.07
CA ASP A 183 19.99 10.33 1.31
C ASP A 183 18.79 9.58 1.90
N LEU A 184 18.97 8.31 2.29
CA LEU A 184 17.92 7.52 2.94
C LEU A 184 17.46 8.15 4.26
N ALA A 185 18.39 8.64 5.08
CA ALA A 185 18.07 9.32 6.33
C ALA A 185 17.25 10.60 6.08
N GLN A 186 17.60 11.38 5.06
CA GLN A 186 16.84 12.59 4.67
C GLN A 186 15.43 12.24 4.18
N LEU A 187 15.31 11.19 3.35
CA LEU A 187 14.02 10.72 2.86
C LEU A 187 13.10 10.31 4.02
N ILE A 188 13.62 9.54 4.97
CA ILE A 188 12.88 9.11 6.17
C ILE A 188 12.50 10.30 7.06
N ALA A 189 13.42 11.24 7.27
CA ALA A 189 13.16 12.43 8.08
C ALA A 189 12.02 13.27 7.48
N LYS A 190 12.05 13.52 6.17
CA LYS A 190 11.00 14.29 5.48
C LYS A 190 9.66 13.56 5.50
N SER A 191 9.63 12.23 5.37
CA SER A 191 8.39 11.46 5.52
C SER A 191 7.74 11.65 6.91
N LYS A 192 8.55 11.68 7.97
CA LYS A 192 8.06 11.93 9.33
C LYS A 192 7.54 13.36 9.50
N GLU A 193 8.23 14.34 8.93
CA GLU A 193 7.80 15.75 8.92
C GLU A 193 6.42 15.92 8.25
N ILE A 194 6.25 15.34 7.05
CA ILE A 194 4.97 15.40 6.31
C ILE A 194 3.85 14.73 7.11
N ALA A 195 4.13 13.60 7.76
CA ALA A 195 3.14 12.90 8.58
C ALA A 195 2.76 13.71 9.83
N ALA A 196 3.73 14.31 10.52
CA ALA A 196 3.47 15.12 11.71
C ALA A 196 2.67 16.38 11.41
N ALA A 197 2.96 17.06 10.30
CA ALA A 197 2.22 18.25 9.88
C ALA A 197 0.72 17.96 9.63
N ASP A 198 0.39 16.77 9.10
CA ASP A 198 -1.00 16.37 8.91
C ASP A 198 -1.72 16.06 10.24
N GLU A 199 -1.01 15.57 11.26
CA GLU A 199 -1.58 15.36 12.60
C GLU A 199 -1.85 16.68 13.32
N GLU A 200 -0.98 17.69 13.17
CA GLU A 200 -1.16 19.01 13.78
C GLU A 200 -2.33 19.79 13.19
N MET A 201 -2.53 19.72 11.86
CA MET A 201 -3.69 20.35 11.20
C MET A 201 -5.05 19.78 11.63
N GLN A 202 -5.06 18.67 12.38
CA GLN A 202 -6.28 17.98 12.84
C GLN A 202 -6.60 18.21 14.31
N LYS A 203 -5.70 18.85 15.07
CA LYS A 203 -5.92 19.25 16.47
C LYS A 203 -6.55 20.63 16.54
#